data_AF-A0A9P6U3L6-F1
#
_entry.id   AF-A0A9P6U3L6-F1
#
_cell.length_a   1.000
_cell.length_b   1.000
_cell.length_c   1.000
_cell.angle_alpha   90.00
_cell.angle_beta   90.00
_cell.angle_gamma   90.00
#
_symmetry.space_group_name_H-M   'P 1'
#
loop_
_entity.id
_entity.type
_entity.pdbx_description
1 polymer ?
#
loop_
_entity_poly.entity_id
_entity_poly.type
_entity_poly.pdbx_seq_one_letter_code
_entity_poly.pdbx_strand_id
1 'polypeptide(L)'
;MGAKWEALKRWFFQRYKLTRQSLLVTAAVAIIFGLTMYFMNVMANVASYLSPDNTETPKLTDRMFEAIPSIQLLWLTDLADAVMFVPTLVLILTHYRPLYLLCKVLLSWTLCNLMRITTVAITSFPDPRNGCIHQLGEFFTTFTLHRCGDCMFSGHTVIFVISALVWSSHGYHRFPRRYRWLGIACVIFAWCLCIGSALIVIANRAHYTADVLVAFYVAGGNWYIWTYVLDRYIEGKGRLQDLTRPWGNGPDPRPHAQERERRRQAVRSDPEKAVSVEYEAPMQSASVHDQPLTATGLRPSDHRAAIQSNTGVTIGVMNETLEKPHGLKEIQEGRHTIDIEPVQLPGTHHTNPPLD
;
A
#
# COMPACT_ATOMS: atom_id res chain seq x y z
N MET A 1 -8.98 20.39 -37.70
CA MET A 1 -8.91 19.85 -36.31
C MET A 1 -9.91 18.72 -36.07
N GLY A 2 -11.14 18.75 -36.61
CA GLY A 2 -12.17 17.72 -36.36
C GLY A 2 -11.77 16.26 -36.69
N ALA A 3 -11.07 15.99 -37.79
CA ALA A 3 -10.69 14.61 -38.15
C ALA A 3 -9.73 13.96 -37.14
N LYS A 4 -8.77 14.73 -36.59
CA LYS A 4 -7.83 14.24 -35.56
C LYS A 4 -8.57 13.94 -34.25
N TRP A 5 -9.55 14.77 -33.89
CA TRP A 5 -10.39 14.56 -32.71
C TRP A 5 -11.24 13.29 -32.83
N GLU A 6 -11.90 13.06 -33.96
CA GLU A 6 -12.71 11.84 -34.16
C GLU A 6 -11.86 10.57 -34.24
N ALA A 7 -10.62 10.66 -34.73
CA ALA A 7 -9.67 9.56 -34.69
C ALA A 7 -9.23 9.24 -33.25
N LEU A 8 -8.86 10.26 -32.46
CA LEU A 8 -8.49 10.10 -31.05
C LEU A 8 -9.65 9.55 -30.22
N LYS A 9 -10.86 10.08 -30.44
CA LYS A 9 -12.10 9.61 -29.81
C LYS A 9 -12.35 8.14 -30.12
N ARG A 10 -12.32 7.74 -31.39
CA ARG A 10 -12.47 6.33 -31.80
C ARG A 10 -11.42 5.43 -31.18
N TRP A 11 -10.15 5.85 -31.23
CA TRP A 11 -9.04 5.12 -30.60
C TRP A 11 -9.27 4.96 -29.10
N PHE A 12 -9.69 6.01 -28.40
CA PHE A 12 -9.98 5.98 -26.97
C PHE A 12 -11.14 5.02 -26.67
N PHE A 13 -12.30 5.19 -27.29
CA PHE A 13 -13.44 4.29 -27.06
C PHE A 13 -13.14 2.83 -27.43
N GLN A 14 -12.35 2.58 -28.48
CA GLN A 14 -11.89 1.24 -28.83
C GLN A 14 -10.90 0.67 -27.80
N ARG A 15 -10.00 1.49 -27.27
CA ARG A 15 -8.98 1.10 -26.28
C ARG A 15 -9.60 0.71 -24.95
N TYR A 16 -10.64 1.44 -24.52
CA TYR A 16 -11.28 1.26 -23.22
C TYR A 16 -12.53 0.37 -23.25
N LYS A 17 -13.09 0.08 -24.45
CA LYS A 17 -14.34 -0.65 -24.68
C LYS A 17 -15.35 -0.45 -23.54
N LEU A 18 -15.74 0.82 -23.37
CA LEU A 18 -16.61 1.27 -22.30
C LEU A 18 -18.00 0.66 -22.46
N THR A 19 -18.25 -0.46 -21.79
CA THR A 19 -19.61 -1.00 -21.68
C THR A 19 -20.38 -0.23 -20.62
N ARG A 20 -21.71 -0.16 -20.76
CA ARG A 20 -22.56 0.54 -19.78
C ARG A 20 -22.36 -0.02 -18.36
N GLN A 21 -22.18 -1.34 -18.23
CA GLN A 21 -21.94 -1.98 -16.94
C GLN A 21 -20.60 -1.60 -16.32
N SER A 22 -19.50 -1.65 -17.09
CA SER A 22 -18.17 -1.26 -16.60
C SER A 22 -18.12 0.21 -16.19
N LEU A 23 -18.78 1.10 -16.95
CA LEU A 23 -18.93 2.51 -16.60
C LEU A 23 -19.71 2.71 -15.30
N LEU A 24 -20.86 2.04 -15.13
CA LEU A 24 -21.67 2.14 -13.92
C LEU A 24 -20.91 1.65 -12.67
N VAL A 25 -20.20 0.52 -12.78
CA VAL A 25 -19.38 0.00 -11.67
C VAL A 25 -18.24 0.96 -11.33
N THR A 26 -17.52 1.44 -12.34
CA THR A 26 -16.40 2.39 -12.13
C THR A 26 -16.90 3.69 -11.51
N ALA A 27 -18.03 4.22 -11.98
CA ALA A 27 -18.66 5.41 -11.43
C ALA A 27 -19.12 5.19 -9.98
N ALA A 28 -19.74 4.04 -9.67
CA ALA A 28 -20.14 3.70 -8.30
C ALA A 28 -18.93 3.64 -7.36
N VAL A 29 -17.84 2.98 -7.77
CA VAL A 29 -16.59 2.93 -7.00
C VAL A 29 -16.00 4.33 -6.79
N ALA A 30 -15.98 5.16 -7.83
CA ALA A 30 -15.48 6.54 -7.73
C ALA A 30 -16.33 7.42 -6.82
N ILE A 31 -17.66 7.27 -6.84
CA ILE A 31 -18.59 7.99 -5.95
C ILE A 31 -18.35 7.57 -4.50
N ILE A 32 -18.27 6.26 -4.22
CA ILE A 32 -18.00 5.75 -2.87
C ILE A 32 -16.65 6.28 -2.38
N PHE A 33 -15.60 6.21 -3.21
CA PHE A 33 -14.30 6.77 -2.89
C PHE A 33 -14.38 8.27 -2.58
N GLY A 34 -15.04 9.06 -3.44
CA GLY A 34 -15.23 10.49 -3.23
C GLY A 34 -15.98 10.83 -1.94
N LEU A 35 -17.02 10.07 -1.61
CA LEU A 35 -17.75 10.19 -0.33
C LEU A 35 -16.83 9.89 0.85
N THR A 36 -16.02 8.82 0.80
CA THR A 36 -15.06 8.53 1.88
C THR A 36 -13.98 9.61 2.02
N MET A 37 -13.48 10.18 0.92
CA MET A 37 -12.54 11.31 0.98
C MET A 37 -13.19 12.54 1.61
N TYR A 38 -14.45 12.82 1.28
CA TYR A 38 -15.21 13.91 1.88
C TYR A 38 -15.38 13.69 3.39
N PHE A 39 -15.88 12.52 3.82
CA PHE A 39 -16.03 12.22 5.25
C PHE A 39 -14.72 12.23 6.01
N MET A 40 -13.63 11.77 5.39
CA MET A 40 -12.29 11.87 5.96
C MET A 40 -11.88 13.33 6.19
N ASN A 41 -12.19 14.22 5.24
CA ASN A 41 -11.94 15.66 5.43
C ASN A 41 -12.74 16.22 6.62
N VAL A 42 -14.02 15.87 6.73
CA VAL A 42 -14.87 16.29 7.85
C VAL A 42 -14.31 15.78 9.18
N MET A 43 -13.97 14.49 9.27
CA MET A 43 -13.42 13.91 10.51
C MET A 43 -12.06 14.51 10.88
N ALA A 44 -11.21 14.83 9.91
CA ALA A 44 -9.96 15.51 10.21
C ALA A 44 -10.18 16.97 10.67
N ASN A 45 -11.26 17.65 10.25
CA ASN A 45 -11.64 18.95 10.84
C ASN A 45 -12.14 18.79 12.27
N VAL A 46 -12.93 17.73 12.55
CA VAL A 46 -13.38 17.40 13.91
C VAL A 46 -12.19 17.08 14.82
N ALA A 47 -11.27 16.23 14.36
CA ALA A 47 -10.05 15.91 15.09
C ALA A 47 -9.18 17.15 15.34
N SER A 48 -9.13 18.09 14.39
CA SER A 48 -8.45 19.38 14.58
C SER A 48 -9.01 20.21 15.73
N TYR A 49 -10.33 20.22 15.85
CA TYR A 49 -11.03 20.89 16.92
C TYR A 49 -10.82 20.20 18.28
N LEU A 50 -10.80 18.87 18.30
CA LEU A 50 -10.64 18.07 19.52
C LEU A 50 -9.20 17.93 20.00
N SER A 51 -8.22 18.18 19.13
CA SER A 51 -6.80 17.97 19.47
C SER A 51 -6.36 18.92 20.58
N PRO A 52 -5.66 18.41 21.61
CA PRO A 52 -5.14 19.26 22.68
C PRO A 52 -4.07 20.21 22.13
N ASP A 53 -3.94 21.38 22.75
CA ASP A 53 -2.85 22.29 22.43
C ASP A 53 -1.52 21.68 22.92
N ASN A 54 -0.49 21.78 22.08
CA ASN A 54 0.86 21.31 22.36
C ASN A 54 1.55 22.12 23.46
N THR A 55 1.00 23.28 23.84
CA THR A 55 1.45 24.06 24.99
C THR A 55 1.05 23.42 26.32
N GLU A 56 -0.12 22.79 26.37
CA GLU A 56 -0.67 22.15 27.57
C GLU A 56 -0.30 20.66 27.64
N THR A 57 -0.36 19.97 26.49
CA THR A 57 -0.05 18.55 26.40
C THR A 57 1.22 18.35 25.59
N PRO A 58 2.32 17.87 26.20
CA PRO A 58 3.56 17.64 25.47
C PRO A 58 3.36 16.56 24.40
N LYS A 59 4.10 16.70 23.30
CA LYS A 59 4.10 15.73 22.21
C LYS A 59 4.53 14.34 22.68
N LEU A 60 4.01 13.32 22.01
CA LEU A 60 4.42 11.95 22.25
C LEU A 60 5.90 11.78 21.88
N THR A 61 6.62 11.00 22.69
CA THR A 61 8.00 10.64 22.40
C THR A 61 8.05 9.69 21.21
N ASP A 62 8.86 10.03 20.21
CA ASP A 62 9.04 9.24 18.99
C ASP A 62 10.53 9.04 18.72
N ARG A 63 10.97 7.78 18.67
CA ARG A 63 12.38 7.42 18.48
C ARG A 63 12.94 7.90 17.15
N MET A 64 12.14 7.95 16.10
CA MET A 64 12.63 8.50 14.83
C MET A 64 12.68 10.00 14.85
N PHE A 65 11.92 10.68 15.71
CA PHE A 65 12.08 12.11 15.89
C PHE A 65 13.41 12.45 16.59
N GLU A 66 13.90 11.59 17.48
CA GLU A 66 15.25 11.73 18.06
C GLU A 66 16.35 11.50 17.01
N ALA A 67 16.15 10.53 16.11
CA ALA A 67 17.16 10.14 15.13
C ALA A 67 17.20 11.02 13.86
N ILE A 68 16.05 11.54 13.41
CA ILE A 68 15.94 12.31 12.16
C ILE A 68 15.74 13.79 12.49
N PRO A 69 16.57 14.70 11.95
CA PRO A 69 16.40 16.15 12.17
C PRO A 69 15.08 16.65 11.59
N SER A 70 14.47 17.63 12.25
CA SER A 70 13.21 18.21 11.77
C SER A 70 13.44 19.10 10.55
N ILE A 71 12.62 18.93 9.53
CA ILE A 71 12.56 19.77 8.33
C ILE A 71 11.23 20.53 8.37
N GLN A 72 11.17 21.77 7.91
CA GLN A 72 9.92 22.56 7.87
C GLN A 72 9.45 22.86 6.44
N LEU A 73 9.81 22.00 5.50
CA LEU A 73 9.49 22.16 4.08
C LEU A 73 8.21 21.38 3.78
N LEU A 74 7.06 21.93 4.17
CA LEU A 74 5.78 21.24 4.07
C LEU A 74 5.43 20.84 2.62
N TRP A 75 5.79 21.70 1.66
CA TRP A 75 5.64 21.45 0.22
C TRP A 75 6.42 20.21 -0.27
N LEU A 76 7.46 19.78 0.46
CA LEU A 76 8.24 18.60 0.09
C LEU A 76 7.43 17.32 0.25
N THR A 77 6.53 17.27 1.24
CA THR A 77 5.58 16.16 1.41
C THR A 77 4.59 16.13 0.25
N ASP A 78 4.04 17.27 -0.14
CA ASP A 78 3.10 17.35 -1.28
C ASP A 78 3.80 17.01 -2.62
N LEU A 79 5.07 17.41 -2.77
CA LEU A 79 5.88 17.02 -3.93
C LEU A 79 6.11 15.51 -3.95
N ALA A 80 6.42 14.91 -2.80
CA ALA A 80 6.60 13.47 -2.67
C ALA A 80 5.33 12.69 -3.07
N ASP A 81 4.15 13.19 -2.67
CA ASP A 81 2.85 12.69 -3.13
C ASP A 81 2.73 12.78 -4.65
N ALA A 82 2.98 13.95 -5.24
CA ALA A 82 2.87 14.15 -6.68
C ALA A 82 3.84 13.25 -7.47
N VAL A 83 5.08 13.11 -7.00
CA VAL A 83 6.12 12.27 -7.64
C VAL A 83 5.76 10.79 -7.60
N MET A 84 5.05 10.31 -6.58
CA MET A 84 4.56 8.93 -6.52
C MET A 84 3.26 8.75 -7.30
N PHE A 85 2.31 9.65 -7.12
CA PHE A 85 0.96 9.54 -7.66
C PHE A 85 0.92 9.73 -9.18
N VAL A 86 1.60 10.74 -9.74
CA VAL A 86 1.51 11.06 -11.18
C VAL A 86 2.05 9.91 -12.06
N PRO A 87 3.24 9.33 -11.82
CA PRO A 87 3.72 8.20 -12.61
C PRO A 87 2.84 6.96 -12.44
N THR A 88 2.28 6.75 -11.23
CA THR A 88 1.33 5.66 -10.97
C THR A 88 0.03 5.86 -11.76
N LEU A 89 -0.50 7.08 -11.83
CA LEU A 89 -1.68 7.39 -12.63
C LEU A 89 -1.40 7.16 -14.13
N VAL A 90 -0.23 7.57 -14.63
CA VAL A 90 0.20 7.28 -16.00
C VAL A 90 0.29 5.76 -16.23
N LEU A 91 0.85 5.01 -15.28
CA LEU A 91 0.89 3.54 -15.36
C LEU A 91 -0.53 2.96 -15.44
N ILE A 92 -1.47 3.41 -14.60
CA ILE A 92 -2.86 2.95 -14.59
C ILE A 92 -3.54 3.26 -15.93
N LEU A 93 -3.44 4.48 -16.43
CA LEU A 93 -4.08 4.91 -17.68
C LEU A 93 -3.48 4.23 -18.92
N THR A 94 -2.18 3.94 -18.90
CA THR A 94 -1.52 3.23 -20.02
C THR A 94 -1.61 1.71 -19.90
N HIS A 95 -2.08 1.19 -18.77
CA HIS A 95 -2.24 -0.24 -18.51
C HIS A 95 -3.21 -0.89 -19.51
N TYR A 96 -3.07 -2.19 -19.72
CA TYR A 96 -3.90 -2.92 -20.69
C TYR A 96 -5.36 -3.07 -20.22
N ARG A 97 -5.57 -3.16 -18.90
CA ARG A 97 -6.87 -3.12 -18.19
C ARG A 97 -6.91 -1.90 -17.26
N PRO A 98 -7.10 -0.68 -17.79
CA PRO A 98 -6.97 0.54 -16.99
C PRO A 98 -8.12 0.69 -15.97
N LEU A 99 -9.36 0.38 -16.35
CA LEU A 99 -10.52 0.50 -15.46
C LEU A 99 -10.52 -0.52 -14.32
N TYR A 100 -10.13 -1.77 -14.60
CA TYR A 100 -9.97 -2.79 -13.55
C TYR A 100 -8.95 -2.35 -12.51
N LEU A 101 -7.77 -1.89 -12.97
CA LEU A 101 -6.70 -1.44 -12.10
C LEU A 101 -7.09 -0.17 -11.33
N LEU A 102 -7.78 0.77 -11.99
CA LEU A 102 -8.33 1.96 -11.34
C LEU A 102 -9.33 1.58 -10.24
N CYS A 103 -10.29 0.72 -10.53
CA CYS A 103 -11.26 0.25 -9.52
C CYS A 103 -10.55 -0.42 -8.34
N LYS A 104 -9.53 -1.25 -8.61
CA LYS A 104 -8.73 -1.90 -7.56
C LYS A 104 -8.02 -0.89 -6.64
N VAL A 105 -7.41 0.13 -7.23
CA VAL A 105 -6.73 1.21 -6.49
C VAL A 105 -7.74 1.99 -5.65
N LEU A 106 -8.86 2.42 -6.25
CA LEU A 106 -9.90 3.18 -5.57
C LEU A 106 -10.56 2.38 -4.44
N LEU A 107 -10.83 1.10 -4.63
CA LEU A 107 -11.40 0.23 -3.60
C LEU A 107 -10.41 0.03 -2.43
N SER A 108 -9.13 -0.17 -2.73
CA SER A 108 -8.09 -0.29 -1.70
C SER A 108 -7.99 1.00 -0.88
N TRP A 109 -7.99 2.15 -1.55
CA TRP A 109 -7.94 3.45 -0.89
C TRP A 109 -9.22 3.76 -0.11
N THR A 110 -10.38 3.41 -0.64
CA THR A 110 -11.68 3.52 0.07
C THR A 110 -11.64 2.76 1.39
N LEU A 111 -11.14 1.53 1.40
CA LEU A 111 -11.04 0.73 2.62
C LEU A 111 -10.04 1.32 3.63
N CYS A 112 -8.91 1.86 3.15
CA CYS A 112 -7.99 2.61 4.01
C CYS A 112 -8.68 3.85 4.63
N ASN A 113 -9.39 4.62 3.81
CA ASN A 113 -10.09 5.82 4.28
C ASN A 113 -11.19 5.48 5.28
N LEU A 114 -11.95 4.40 5.10
CA LEU A 114 -12.97 4.00 6.07
C LEU A 114 -12.37 3.69 7.45
N MET A 115 -11.28 2.92 7.49
CA MET A 115 -10.58 2.67 8.75
C MET A 115 -9.99 3.95 9.35
N ARG A 116 -9.43 4.83 8.51
CA ARG A 116 -8.89 6.12 8.95
C ARG A 116 -9.95 7.07 9.51
N ILE A 117 -11.12 7.14 8.87
CA ILE A 117 -12.29 7.90 9.35
C ILE A 117 -12.63 7.43 10.77
N THR A 118 -12.69 6.11 10.99
CA THR A 118 -13.04 5.58 12.31
C THR A 118 -11.97 5.84 13.37
N THR A 119 -10.68 5.75 13.04
CA THR A 119 -9.61 6.03 14.01
C THR A 119 -9.55 7.51 14.36
N VAL A 120 -9.52 8.39 13.35
CA VAL A 120 -9.44 9.84 13.55
C VAL A 120 -10.68 10.39 14.27
N ALA A 121 -11.84 9.74 14.15
CA ALA A 121 -13.04 10.14 14.88
C ALA A 121 -13.00 9.80 16.38
N ILE A 122 -12.22 8.79 16.80
CA ILE A 122 -12.23 8.29 18.19
C ILE A 122 -10.96 8.63 18.96
N THR A 123 -9.87 9.00 18.28
CA THR A 123 -8.59 9.33 18.91
C THR A 123 -8.31 10.83 18.84
N SER A 124 -7.54 11.36 19.79
CA SER A 124 -7.17 12.78 19.86
C SER A 124 -5.77 12.95 20.42
N PHE A 125 -4.75 12.53 19.66
CA PHE A 125 -3.35 12.71 20.03
C PHE A 125 -2.85 14.16 19.78
N PRO A 126 -1.86 14.64 20.56
CA PRO A 126 -1.22 15.92 20.32
C PRO A 126 -0.50 15.95 18.95
N ASP A 127 -0.61 17.06 18.21
CA ASP A 127 -0.02 17.18 16.85
C ASP A 127 1.52 17.17 16.92
N PRO A 128 2.21 16.43 16.04
CA PRO A 128 3.67 16.38 16.04
C PRO A 128 4.37 17.72 15.66
N ARG A 129 3.67 18.75 15.17
CA ARG A 129 4.22 20.06 14.76
C ARG A 129 4.05 21.14 15.82
N ASN A 130 4.97 22.11 15.87
CA ASN A 130 4.98 23.20 16.86
C ASN A 130 4.12 24.43 16.50
N GLY A 131 3.17 24.32 15.56
CA GLY A 131 2.44 25.50 15.06
C GLY A 131 1.37 25.15 14.04
N CYS A 132 0.59 24.11 14.33
CA CYS A 132 -0.53 23.73 13.50
C CYS A 132 -1.71 24.71 13.70
N ILE A 133 -2.64 24.75 12.74
CA ILE A 133 -3.81 25.64 12.79
C ILE A 133 -5.02 24.82 13.26
N HIS A 134 -5.67 25.25 14.34
CA HIS A 134 -6.92 24.65 14.81
C HIS A 134 -8.11 25.16 13.99
N GLN A 135 -9.03 24.25 13.66
CA GLN A 135 -10.27 24.57 12.96
C GLN A 135 -11.42 24.80 13.97
N LEU A 136 -12.05 25.99 13.96
CA LEU A 136 -12.96 26.43 15.03
C LEU A 136 -14.45 26.55 14.67
N GLY A 137 -14.91 26.23 13.44
CA GLY A 137 -16.34 26.45 13.13
C GLY A 137 -16.94 25.79 11.89
N GLU A 138 -16.16 25.53 10.84
CA GLU A 138 -16.73 25.03 9.57
C GLU A 138 -16.23 23.63 9.20
N PHE A 139 -16.79 22.60 9.83
CA PHE A 139 -16.34 21.20 9.66
C PHE A 139 -16.65 20.62 8.27
N PHE A 140 -17.78 20.98 7.67
CA PHE A 140 -18.30 20.34 6.45
C PHE A 140 -17.81 21.00 5.15
N THR A 141 -17.40 22.26 5.21
CA THR A 141 -17.10 23.13 4.06
C THR A 141 -15.62 23.48 3.96
N THR A 142 -14.88 23.39 5.06
CA THR A 142 -13.45 23.76 5.05
C THR A 142 -12.57 22.63 4.54
N PHE A 143 -11.74 22.94 3.55
CA PHE A 143 -10.71 22.05 3.00
C PHE A 143 -9.32 22.65 3.22
N THR A 144 -8.86 22.65 4.46
CA THR A 144 -7.50 23.12 4.81
C THR A 144 -6.53 21.95 4.80
N LEU A 145 -5.49 22.00 3.96
CA LEU A 145 -4.54 20.89 3.88
C LEU A 145 -3.71 20.74 5.18
N HIS A 146 -3.43 21.85 5.86
CA HIS A 146 -2.60 21.89 7.05
C HIS A 146 -3.42 22.33 8.26
N ARG A 147 -3.91 21.34 8.99
CA ARG A 147 -4.67 21.52 10.24
C ARG A 147 -4.00 20.78 11.38
N CYS A 148 -4.18 21.24 12.62
CA CYS A 148 -3.91 20.41 13.80
C CYS A 148 -4.78 19.17 13.73
N GLY A 149 -4.40 18.06 14.34
CA GLY A 149 -5.28 16.92 14.34
C GLY A 149 -4.59 15.65 14.79
N ASP A 150 -5.42 14.70 15.22
CA ASP A 150 -4.99 13.33 15.25
C ASP A 150 -4.58 12.88 13.84
N CYS A 151 -3.31 12.50 13.75
CA CYS A 151 -2.65 12.07 12.55
C CYS A 151 -2.53 10.53 12.47
N MET A 152 -3.17 9.81 13.39
CA MET A 152 -3.21 8.35 13.41
C MET A 152 -3.67 7.83 12.06
N PHE A 153 -2.83 6.95 11.50
CA PHE A 153 -2.95 6.40 10.15
C PHE A 153 -2.72 7.47 9.05
N SER A 154 -1.48 7.57 8.57
CA SER A 154 -1.06 8.59 7.59
C SER A 154 -1.65 8.39 6.19
N GLY A 155 -2.35 9.41 5.67
CA GLY A 155 -2.90 9.41 4.31
C GLY A 155 -1.83 9.49 3.21
N HIS A 156 -0.78 10.30 3.40
CA HIS A 156 0.36 10.40 2.48
C HIS A 156 1.04 9.05 2.31
N THR A 157 1.31 8.36 3.43
CA THR A 157 1.92 7.02 3.40
C THR A 157 1.04 5.99 2.68
N VAL A 158 -0.28 6.06 2.82
CA VAL A 158 -1.20 5.21 2.03
C VAL A 158 -1.02 5.42 0.53
N ILE A 159 -0.87 6.67 0.08
CA ILE A 159 -0.61 7.00 -1.34
C ILE A 159 0.69 6.35 -1.80
N PHE A 160 1.76 6.50 -1.03
CA PHE A 160 3.08 5.92 -1.34
C PHE A 160 3.03 4.40 -1.46
N VAL A 161 2.43 3.74 -0.48
CA VAL A 161 2.39 2.27 -0.38
C VAL A 161 1.52 1.69 -1.48
N ILE A 162 0.30 2.21 -1.69
CA ILE A 162 -0.57 1.76 -2.78
C ILE A 162 0.12 1.96 -4.13
N SER A 163 0.81 3.09 -4.32
CA SER A 163 1.55 3.37 -5.55
C SER A 163 2.68 2.34 -5.76
N ALA A 164 3.52 2.10 -4.76
CA ALA A 164 4.58 1.09 -4.83
C ALA A 164 4.03 -0.33 -5.09
N LEU A 165 2.87 -0.67 -4.52
CA LEU A 165 2.19 -1.95 -4.75
C LEU A 165 1.60 -2.07 -6.17
N VAL A 166 1.09 -0.98 -6.74
CA VAL A 166 0.69 -0.92 -8.16
C VAL A 166 1.88 -1.21 -9.06
N TRP A 167 3.02 -0.56 -8.82
CA TRP A 167 4.27 -0.79 -9.56
C TRP A 167 4.75 -2.24 -9.42
N SER A 168 4.73 -2.78 -8.20
CA SER A 168 5.15 -4.17 -7.93
C SER A 168 4.25 -5.19 -8.63
N SER A 169 2.94 -4.96 -8.60
CA SER A 169 1.95 -5.90 -9.13
C SER A 169 1.79 -5.79 -10.67
N HIS A 170 1.97 -4.60 -11.24
CA HIS A 170 1.59 -4.32 -12.64
C HIS A 170 2.69 -3.65 -13.48
N GLY A 171 3.67 -2.99 -12.86
CA GLY A 171 4.74 -2.29 -13.57
C GLY A 171 5.66 -3.24 -14.34
N TYR A 172 5.98 -4.38 -13.75
CA TYR A 172 6.88 -5.38 -14.33
C TYR A 172 6.39 -5.96 -15.67
N HIS A 173 5.08 -6.21 -15.79
CA HIS A 173 4.48 -6.84 -16.96
C HIS A 173 4.40 -5.92 -18.19
N ARG A 174 4.71 -4.63 -18.03
CA ARG A 174 4.67 -3.66 -19.12
C ARG A 174 5.84 -3.80 -20.10
N PHE A 175 6.98 -4.28 -19.63
CA PHE A 175 8.20 -4.31 -20.44
C PHE A 175 8.31 -5.62 -21.24
N PRO A 176 8.72 -5.56 -22.53
CA PRO A 176 9.07 -6.75 -23.30
C PRO A 176 10.13 -7.58 -22.58
N ARG A 177 10.18 -8.90 -22.84
CA ARG A 177 11.10 -9.84 -22.16
C ARG A 177 12.57 -9.38 -22.19
N ARG A 178 12.99 -8.70 -23.27
CA ARG A 178 14.33 -8.10 -23.42
C ARG A 178 14.63 -6.95 -22.46
N TYR A 179 13.62 -6.19 -22.04
CA TYR A 179 13.73 -5.02 -21.15
C TYR A 179 13.18 -5.29 -19.75
N ARG A 180 13.09 -6.56 -19.35
CA ARG A 180 12.53 -6.98 -18.07
C ARG A 180 13.32 -6.42 -16.87
N TRP A 181 14.62 -6.21 -17.03
CA TRP A 181 15.48 -5.56 -16.04
C TRP A 181 15.06 -4.12 -15.75
N LEU A 182 14.59 -3.36 -16.76
CA LEU A 182 14.11 -2.00 -16.59
C LEU A 182 12.83 -1.98 -15.73
N GLY A 183 11.96 -2.97 -15.92
CA GLY A 183 10.78 -3.16 -15.06
C GLY A 183 11.16 -3.40 -13.60
N ILE A 184 12.19 -4.19 -13.33
CA ILE A 184 12.71 -4.41 -11.97
C ILE A 184 13.29 -3.11 -11.41
N ALA A 185 14.09 -2.39 -12.20
CA ALA A 185 14.67 -1.11 -11.80
C ALA A 185 13.58 -0.09 -11.44
N CYS A 186 12.50 0.01 -12.22
CA CYS A 186 11.36 0.87 -11.90
C CYS A 186 10.65 0.47 -10.59
N VAL A 187 10.51 -0.84 -10.32
CA VAL A 187 9.92 -1.33 -9.08
C VAL A 187 10.80 -0.97 -7.87
N ILE A 188 12.11 -1.21 -7.97
CA ILE A 188 13.08 -0.82 -6.92
C ILE A 188 13.02 0.68 -6.70
N PHE A 189 13.04 1.48 -7.77
CA PHE A 189 12.95 2.93 -7.70
C PHE A 189 11.65 3.40 -7.03
N ALA A 190 10.50 2.80 -7.35
CA ALA A 190 9.23 3.11 -6.71
C ALA A 190 9.22 2.79 -5.21
N TRP A 191 9.85 1.70 -4.77
CA TRP A 191 10.00 1.39 -3.35
C TRP A 191 10.98 2.32 -2.64
N CYS A 192 12.10 2.68 -3.27
CA CYS A 192 13.01 3.69 -2.75
C CYS A 192 12.31 5.03 -2.55
N LEU A 193 11.51 5.47 -3.53
CA LEU A 193 10.68 6.66 -3.40
C LEU A 193 9.64 6.51 -2.29
N CYS A 194 8.95 5.37 -2.20
CA CYS A 194 7.98 5.12 -1.12
C CYS A 194 8.60 5.26 0.28
N ILE A 195 9.77 4.64 0.50
CA ILE A 195 10.47 4.68 1.79
C ILE A 195 11.04 6.09 2.03
N GLY A 196 11.68 6.69 1.03
CA GLY A 196 12.22 8.05 1.13
C GLY A 196 11.14 9.09 1.44
N SER A 197 9.99 9.01 0.76
CA SER A 197 8.84 9.89 1.00
C SER A 197 8.23 9.67 2.39
N ALA A 198 8.19 8.43 2.90
CA ALA A 198 7.77 8.16 4.28
C ALA A 198 8.73 8.78 5.31
N LEU A 199 10.04 8.73 5.07
CA LEU A 199 11.03 9.41 5.91
C LEU A 199 10.88 10.93 5.87
N ILE A 200 10.55 11.51 4.70
CA ILE A 200 10.23 12.94 4.57
C ILE A 200 9.02 13.32 5.42
N VAL A 201 7.97 12.50 5.44
CA VAL A 201 6.78 12.71 6.28
C VAL A 201 7.15 12.76 7.78
N ILE A 202 8.01 11.85 8.24
CA ILE A 202 8.52 11.80 9.62
C ILE A 202 9.43 13.01 9.91
N ALA A 203 10.31 13.37 8.98
CA ALA A 203 11.23 14.50 9.11
C ALA A 203 10.49 15.84 9.18
N ASN A 204 9.42 16.00 8.40
CA ASN A 204 8.53 17.16 8.45
C ASN A 204 7.66 17.22 9.71
N ARG A 205 7.75 16.21 10.58
CA ARG A 205 6.88 16.03 11.75
C ARG A 205 5.41 16.10 11.37
N ALA A 206 5.05 15.68 10.16
CA ALA A 206 3.65 15.73 9.71
C ALA A 206 2.82 14.59 10.33
N HIS A 207 3.48 13.48 10.64
CA HIS A 207 2.91 12.30 11.29
C HIS A 207 3.94 11.69 12.25
N TYR A 208 3.47 10.97 13.26
CA TYR A 208 4.32 10.09 14.06
C TYR A 208 4.76 8.87 13.24
N THR A 209 5.87 8.28 13.64
CA THR A 209 6.39 7.04 13.03
C THR A 209 5.38 5.90 13.14
N ALA A 210 4.63 5.84 14.26
CA ALA A 210 3.56 4.85 14.44
C ALA A 210 2.49 4.97 13.34
N ASP A 211 2.08 6.20 12.98
CA ASP A 211 1.07 6.45 11.95
C ASP A 211 1.53 5.96 10.58
N VAL A 212 2.81 6.17 10.27
CA VAL A 212 3.46 5.73 9.04
C VAL A 212 3.53 4.20 9.00
N LEU A 213 3.98 3.54 10.06
CA LEU A 213 4.06 2.08 10.13
C LEU A 213 2.69 1.41 10.01
N VAL A 214 1.69 1.91 10.74
CA VAL A 214 0.30 1.43 10.63
C VAL A 214 -0.18 1.58 9.19
N ALA A 215 0.12 2.70 8.53
CA ALA A 215 -0.25 2.89 7.13
C ALA A 215 0.41 1.86 6.19
N PHE A 216 1.67 1.49 6.39
CA PHE A 216 2.33 0.43 5.62
C PHE A 216 1.61 -0.92 5.75
N TYR A 217 1.33 -1.35 6.98
CA TYR A 217 0.68 -2.63 7.22
C TYR A 217 -0.76 -2.67 6.69
N VAL A 218 -1.54 -1.63 6.99
CA VAL A 218 -2.96 -1.58 6.64
C VAL A 218 -3.14 -1.41 5.13
N ALA A 219 -2.38 -0.52 4.48
CA ALA A 219 -2.48 -0.35 3.03
C ALA A 219 -2.02 -1.61 2.26
N GLY A 220 -0.96 -2.27 2.74
CA GLY A 220 -0.52 -3.55 2.21
C GLY A 220 -1.59 -4.63 2.33
N GLY A 221 -2.13 -4.83 3.54
CA GLY A 221 -3.21 -5.78 3.80
C GLY A 221 -4.44 -5.53 2.92
N ASN A 222 -4.91 -4.29 2.87
CA ASN A 222 -6.06 -3.89 2.04
C ASN A 222 -5.85 -4.16 0.56
N TRP A 223 -4.66 -3.88 0.03
CA TRP A 223 -4.32 -4.15 -1.36
C TRP A 223 -4.45 -5.65 -1.69
N TYR A 224 -3.95 -6.52 -0.82
CA TYR A 224 -4.03 -7.97 -1.02
C TYR A 224 -5.45 -8.51 -0.81
N ILE A 225 -6.21 -7.97 0.14
CA ILE A 225 -7.64 -8.30 0.32
C ILE A 225 -8.41 -8.01 -0.97
N TRP A 226 -8.27 -6.81 -1.54
CA TRP A 226 -8.95 -6.47 -2.79
C TRP A 226 -8.41 -7.25 -3.98
N THR A 227 -7.11 -7.55 -4.02
CA THR A 227 -6.54 -8.46 -5.02
C THR A 227 -7.25 -9.80 -4.99
N TYR A 228 -7.36 -10.41 -3.80
CA TYR A 228 -8.02 -11.68 -3.61
C TYR A 228 -9.51 -11.63 -3.98
N VAL A 229 -10.24 -10.62 -3.49
CA VAL A 229 -11.67 -10.47 -3.77
C VAL A 229 -11.94 -10.30 -5.26
N LEU A 230 -11.20 -9.42 -5.94
CA LEU A 230 -11.40 -9.18 -7.37
C LEU A 230 -11.03 -10.42 -8.19
N ASP A 231 -9.89 -11.05 -7.91
CA ASP A 231 -9.46 -12.24 -8.65
C ASP A 231 -10.42 -13.43 -8.42
N ARG A 232 -10.90 -13.64 -7.18
CA ARG A 232 -11.78 -14.76 -6.84
C ARG A 232 -13.20 -14.57 -7.35
N TYR A 233 -13.79 -13.40 -7.13
CA TYR A 233 -15.22 -13.16 -7.36
C TYR A 233 -15.53 -12.54 -8.71
N ILE A 234 -14.61 -11.76 -9.29
CA ILE A 234 -14.79 -11.14 -10.61
C ILE A 234 -14.17 -12.05 -11.67
N GLU A 235 -12.86 -12.30 -11.61
CA GLU A 235 -12.20 -13.11 -12.64
C GLU A 235 -12.62 -14.58 -12.57
N GLY A 236 -12.59 -15.19 -11.38
CA GLY A 236 -12.86 -16.62 -11.21
C GLY A 236 -14.28 -17.06 -11.60
N LYS A 237 -15.28 -16.19 -11.40
CA LYS A 237 -16.68 -16.44 -11.77
C LYS A 237 -17.05 -15.89 -13.15
N GLY A 238 -16.10 -15.26 -13.86
CA GLY A 238 -16.36 -14.62 -15.14
C GLY A 238 -17.45 -13.54 -15.05
N ARG A 239 -17.55 -12.84 -13.92
CA ARG A 239 -18.44 -11.68 -13.75
C ARG A 239 -17.71 -10.43 -14.23
N LEU A 240 -18.43 -9.46 -14.79
CA LEU A 240 -17.83 -8.22 -15.33
C LEU A 240 -16.65 -8.50 -16.28
N GLN A 241 -16.82 -9.46 -17.19
CA GLN A 241 -15.80 -9.80 -18.19
C GLN A 241 -15.40 -8.59 -19.01
N ASP A 242 -16.27 -7.60 -19.18
CA ASP A 242 -15.94 -6.35 -19.85
C ASP A 242 -14.82 -5.57 -19.14
N LEU A 243 -14.80 -5.60 -17.80
CA LEU A 243 -13.80 -4.90 -16.99
C LEU A 243 -12.45 -5.63 -17.04
N THR A 244 -12.48 -6.95 -17.01
CA THR A 244 -11.29 -7.81 -16.97
C THR A 244 -10.77 -8.17 -18.37
N ARG A 245 -11.61 -8.22 -19.39
CA ARG A 245 -11.25 -8.61 -20.76
C ARG A 245 -11.91 -7.65 -21.76
N PRO A 246 -11.46 -6.38 -21.82
CA PRO A 246 -12.05 -5.41 -22.74
C PRO A 246 -11.92 -5.83 -24.21
N TRP A 247 -10.99 -6.72 -24.56
CA TRP A 247 -10.80 -7.21 -25.93
C TRP A 247 -11.70 -8.40 -26.30
N GLY A 248 -12.59 -8.85 -25.40
CA GLY A 248 -13.52 -9.95 -25.62
C GLY A 248 -13.00 -11.31 -25.16
N ASN A 249 -13.73 -12.38 -25.50
CA ASN A 249 -13.40 -13.77 -25.14
C ASN A 249 -12.28 -14.39 -25.99
N GLY A 250 -11.65 -13.61 -26.85
CA GLY A 250 -10.46 -14.06 -27.56
C GLY A 250 -9.34 -14.42 -26.58
N PRO A 251 -8.45 -15.34 -26.95
CA PRO A 251 -7.27 -15.66 -26.13
C PRO A 251 -6.53 -14.35 -25.84
N ASP A 252 -6.22 -14.11 -24.57
CA ASP A 252 -5.42 -12.94 -24.17
C ASP A 252 -4.18 -12.92 -25.09
N PRO A 253 -3.92 -11.86 -25.86
CA PRO A 253 -2.86 -11.88 -26.88
C PRO A 253 -1.46 -12.07 -26.27
N ARG A 254 -1.35 -12.03 -24.94
CA ARG A 254 -0.09 -12.16 -24.22
C ARG A 254 0.21 -13.63 -23.93
N PRO A 255 1.40 -14.13 -24.32
CA PRO A 255 1.75 -15.54 -24.18
C PRO A 255 1.75 -16.04 -22.73
N HIS A 256 2.07 -15.18 -21.74
CA HIS A 256 2.04 -15.59 -20.33
C HIS A 256 0.62 -15.74 -19.76
N ALA A 257 -0.33 -14.94 -20.25
CA ALA A 257 -1.73 -15.06 -19.86
C ALA A 257 -2.34 -16.31 -20.50
N GLN A 258 -2.01 -16.58 -21.76
CA GLN A 258 -2.34 -17.85 -22.42
C GLN A 258 -1.73 -19.05 -21.67
N GLU A 259 -0.48 -18.95 -21.23
CA GLU A 259 0.19 -20.00 -20.44
C GLU A 259 -0.51 -20.23 -19.09
N ARG A 260 -0.89 -19.16 -18.37
CA ARG A 260 -1.69 -19.29 -17.13
C ARG A 260 -3.06 -19.91 -17.40
N GLU A 261 -3.73 -19.52 -18.48
CA GLU A 261 -5.03 -20.10 -18.86
C GLU A 261 -4.87 -21.58 -19.21
N ARG A 262 -3.82 -21.94 -19.96
CA ARG A 262 -3.47 -23.34 -20.29
C ARG A 262 -3.17 -24.15 -19.03
N ARG A 263 -2.41 -23.61 -18.09
CA ARG A 263 -2.17 -24.26 -16.78
C ARG A 263 -3.47 -24.44 -16.01
N ARG A 264 -4.32 -23.41 -15.92
CA ARG A 264 -5.63 -23.50 -15.27
C ARG A 264 -6.55 -24.51 -15.94
N GLN A 265 -6.52 -24.59 -17.27
CA GLN A 265 -7.27 -25.58 -18.04
C GLN A 265 -6.74 -26.99 -17.82
N ALA A 266 -5.41 -27.18 -17.83
CA ALA A 266 -4.76 -28.46 -17.52
C ALA A 266 -5.14 -28.95 -16.12
N VAL A 267 -5.11 -28.06 -15.12
CA VAL A 267 -5.52 -28.35 -13.75
C VAL A 267 -7.00 -28.73 -13.66
N ARG A 268 -7.87 -28.08 -14.46
CA ARG A 268 -9.30 -28.41 -14.50
C ARG A 268 -9.59 -29.73 -15.22
N SER A 269 -8.85 -30.05 -16.27
CA SER A 269 -9.06 -31.28 -17.05
C SER A 269 -8.53 -32.52 -16.33
N ASP A 270 -7.48 -32.37 -15.52
CA ASP A 270 -6.81 -33.48 -14.85
C ASP A 270 -6.27 -33.00 -13.47
N PRO A 271 -7.13 -32.94 -12.44
CA PRO A 271 -6.74 -32.45 -11.12
C PRO A 271 -5.69 -33.34 -10.43
N GLU A 272 -5.56 -34.61 -10.83
CA GLU A 272 -4.51 -35.50 -10.31
C GLU A 272 -3.13 -35.12 -10.86
N LYS A 273 -3.02 -34.77 -12.15
CA LYS A 273 -1.76 -34.24 -12.71
C LYS A 273 -1.43 -32.82 -12.27
N ALA A 274 -2.41 -32.03 -11.86
CA ALA A 274 -2.18 -30.69 -11.33
C ALA A 274 -1.26 -30.71 -10.10
N VAL A 275 -1.50 -31.67 -9.20
CA VAL A 275 -0.76 -31.82 -7.96
C VAL A 275 0.70 -32.18 -8.26
N SER A 276 0.98 -33.03 -9.24
CA SER A 276 2.36 -33.41 -9.56
C SER A 276 3.19 -32.29 -10.22
N VAL A 277 2.58 -31.44 -11.05
CA VAL A 277 3.27 -30.33 -11.73
C VAL A 277 3.68 -29.19 -10.76
N GLU A 278 2.94 -28.98 -9.68
CA GLU A 278 3.26 -27.95 -8.69
C GLU A 278 4.49 -28.33 -7.84
N TYR A 279 4.79 -29.62 -7.69
CA TYR A 279 6.00 -30.10 -7.00
C TYR A 279 7.26 -30.11 -7.89
N GLU A 280 7.14 -30.15 -9.22
CA GLU A 280 8.31 -30.24 -10.12
C GLU A 280 8.91 -28.88 -10.55
N ALA A 281 8.18 -27.77 -10.38
CA ALA A 281 8.60 -26.44 -10.84
C ALA A 281 9.12 -25.59 -9.68
N PRO A 282 10.37 -25.77 -9.19
CA PRO A 282 11.53 -25.18 -9.87
C PRO A 282 12.87 -25.91 -9.64
N MET A 283 12.98 -27.23 -9.83
CA MET A 283 14.26 -27.94 -9.60
C MET A 283 15.12 -28.16 -10.86
N GLN A 284 14.58 -27.95 -12.06
CA GLN A 284 15.27 -28.33 -13.31
C GLN A 284 15.97 -27.20 -14.09
N SER A 285 15.96 -25.94 -13.63
CA SER A 285 16.66 -24.86 -14.38
C SER A 285 18.14 -24.65 -14.01
N ALA A 286 18.77 -25.63 -13.36
CA ALA A 286 20.18 -25.57 -12.97
C ALA A 286 21.03 -26.75 -13.50
N SER A 287 20.61 -27.45 -14.56
CA SER A 287 21.53 -28.33 -15.28
C SER A 287 22.38 -27.51 -16.24
N VAL A 288 23.50 -27.01 -15.71
CA VAL A 288 24.65 -26.54 -16.48
C VAL A 288 24.98 -27.61 -17.53
N HIS A 289 24.85 -27.23 -18.79
CA HIS A 289 25.21 -28.08 -19.91
C HIS A 289 26.74 -28.07 -20.02
N ASP A 290 27.39 -29.08 -19.43
CA ASP A 290 28.78 -29.41 -19.74
C ASP A 290 28.83 -29.90 -21.20
N GLN A 291 29.29 -29.05 -22.11
CA GLN A 291 29.74 -29.49 -23.42
C GLN A 291 31.22 -29.92 -23.31
N PRO A 292 31.58 -31.13 -23.77
CA PRO A 292 32.98 -31.54 -23.83
C PRO A 292 33.72 -30.73 -24.90
N LEU A 293 34.71 -29.95 -24.47
CA LEU A 293 35.70 -29.32 -25.32
C LEU A 293 36.51 -30.41 -26.04
N THR A 294 36.38 -30.47 -27.35
CA THR A 294 37.27 -31.23 -28.23
C THR A 294 38.69 -30.67 -28.15
N ALA A 295 39.62 -31.55 -27.81
CA ALA A 295 41.03 -31.27 -27.63
C ALA A 295 41.76 -31.11 -28.97
N THR A 296 42.51 -30.02 -29.11
CA THR A 296 43.68 -29.94 -30.02
C THR A 296 44.84 -29.23 -29.32
N GLY A 297 45.85 -30.02 -28.94
CA GLY A 297 47.27 -29.70 -29.13
C GLY A 297 47.98 -28.73 -28.16
N LEU A 298 48.80 -29.33 -27.27
CA LEU A 298 50.19 -28.94 -26.89
C LEU A 298 50.42 -27.51 -26.33
N ARG A 299 51.02 -27.26 -25.16
CA ARG A 299 52.28 -27.76 -24.56
C ARG A 299 52.32 -27.38 -23.05
N PRO A 300 53.22 -27.97 -22.23
CA PRO A 300 53.21 -27.89 -20.77
C PRO A 300 54.17 -26.85 -20.19
N SER A 301 53.82 -26.27 -19.05
CA SER A 301 54.77 -25.84 -18.02
C SER A 301 54.03 -25.50 -16.72
N ASP A 302 54.24 -26.37 -15.73
CA ASP A 302 54.44 -26.11 -14.30
C ASP A 302 53.81 -24.86 -13.66
N HIS A 303 52.88 -25.07 -12.72
CA HIS A 303 53.15 -24.81 -11.29
C HIS A 303 52.02 -25.34 -10.40
N ARG A 304 52.43 -26.15 -9.41
CA ARG A 304 51.67 -26.55 -8.22
C ARG A 304 51.28 -25.32 -7.39
N ALA A 305 50.04 -25.29 -6.88
CA ALA A 305 49.75 -25.02 -5.47
C ALA A 305 48.29 -25.38 -5.16
N ALA A 306 48.12 -26.30 -4.21
CA ALA A 306 46.86 -26.80 -3.70
C ALA A 306 46.26 -25.84 -2.67
N ILE A 307 44.94 -25.62 -2.70
CA ILE A 307 44.14 -25.29 -1.50
C ILE A 307 42.83 -26.08 -1.59
N GLN A 308 42.76 -27.15 -0.80
CA GLN A 308 41.52 -27.78 -0.37
C GLN A 308 40.84 -26.87 0.65
N SER A 309 39.55 -26.61 0.50
CA SER A 309 38.70 -26.38 1.67
C SER A 309 37.33 -27.02 1.45
N ASN A 310 37.13 -28.07 2.22
CA ASN A 310 35.93 -28.86 2.37
C ASN A 310 35.06 -28.14 3.41
N THR A 311 33.84 -27.72 3.06
CA THR A 311 32.82 -27.38 4.08
C THR A 311 31.48 -27.94 3.63
N GLY A 312 31.22 -29.18 4.08
CA GLY A 312 29.88 -29.75 4.10
C GLY A 312 29.09 -29.12 5.24
N VAL A 313 27.98 -28.45 4.91
CA VAL A 313 27.00 -27.98 5.88
C VAL A 313 25.81 -28.92 5.84
N THR A 314 25.71 -29.76 6.87
CA THR A 314 24.56 -30.64 7.12
C THR A 314 23.49 -29.83 7.82
N ILE A 315 22.35 -29.59 7.15
CA ILE A 315 21.17 -28.96 7.77
C ILE A 315 20.35 -30.06 8.45
N GLY A 316 20.39 -30.08 9.78
CA GLY A 316 19.53 -30.92 10.61
C GLY A 316 18.10 -30.38 10.64
N VAL A 317 17.15 -31.22 10.27
CA VAL A 317 15.71 -30.99 10.42
C VAL A 317 15.32 -31.28 11.87
N MET A 318 14.99 -30.25 12.65
CA MET A 318 14.36 -30.40 13.96
C MET A 318 12.85 -30.51 13.78
N ASN A 319 12.29 -31.67 14.13
CA ASN A 319 10.87 -31.89 14.33
C ASN A 319 10.50 -31.37 15.73
N GLU A 320 9.69 -30.31 15.78
CA GLU A 320 9.15 -29.77 17.02
C GLU A 320 7.78 -30.42 17.29
N THR A 321 7.72 -31.23 18.35
CA THR A 321 6.52 -31.85 18.88
C THR A 321 5.63 -30.82 19.57
N LEU A 322 4.37 -30.71 19.12
CA LEU A 322 3.31 -29.95 19.78
C LEU A 322 3.00 -30.54 21.17
N GLU A 323 3.33 -29.81 22.24
CA GLU A 323 2.75 -30.00 23.57
C GLU A 323 1.42 -29.24 23.70
N LYS A 324 0.42 -29.89 24.31
CA LYS A 324 -0.89 -29.32 24.63
C LYS A 324 -0.81 -28.42 25.87
N PRO A 325 -1.50 -27.28 25.92
CA PRO A 325 -1.53 -26.46 27.13
C PRO A 325 -2.54 -27.02 28.16
N HIS A 326 -2.04 -27.29 29.36
CA HIS A 326 -2.80 -27.49 30.59
C HIS A 326 -3.09 -26.14 31.27
N GLY A 327 -4.30 -25.99 31.82
CA GLY A 327 -4.53 -25.18 33.03
C GLY A 327 -5.14 -23.79 32.83
N LEU A 328 -6.46 -23.73 32.68
CA LEU A 328 -7.25 -22.55 33.05
C LEU A 328 -7.35 -22.48 34.58
N LYS A 329 -6.71 -21.49 35.20
CA LYS A 329 -6.97 -21.09 36.59
C LYS A 329 -7.99 -19.95 36.59
N GLU A 330 -9.02 -20.10 37.42
CA GLU A 330 -9.99 -19.06 37.77
C GLU A 330 -9.29 -17.79 38.25
N ILE A 331 -9.65 -16.66 37.66
CA ILE A 331 -9.31 -15.32 38.15
C ILE A 331 -10.47 -14.85 39.01
N GLN A 332 -10.23 -14.74 40.32
CA GLN A 332 -11.11 -14.07 41.27
C GLN A 332 -11.22 -12.58 40.94
N GLU A 333 -12.45 -12.10 40.79
CA GLU A 333 -12.78 -10.67 40.69
C GLU A 333 -12.50 -9.96 42.03
N GLY A 334 -11.37 -9.25 42.09
CA GLY A 334 -11.09 -8.26 43.12
C GLY A 334 -11.75 -6.93 42.78
N ARG A 335 -12.86 -6.62 43.45
CA ARG A 335 -13.59 -5.35 43.33
C ARG A 335 -12.84 -4.26 44.11
N HIS A 336 -12.00 -3.47 43.44
CA HIS A 336 -11.41 -2.25 44.01
C HIS A 336 -12.42 -1.10 43.91
N THR A 337 -12.94 -0.66 45.05
CA THR A 337 -13.61 0.64 45.22
C THR A 337 -12.57 1.75 45.14
N ILE A 338 -12.74 2.64 44.17
CA ILE A 338 -11.98 3.88 44.02
C ILE A 338 -12.75 4.96 44.79
N ASP A 339 -12.19 5.43 45.89
CA ASP A 339 -12.67 6.62 46.58
C ASP A 339 -12.29 7.85 45.76
N ILE A 340 -13.31 8.57 45.27
CA ILE A 340 -13.16 9.82 44.54
C ILE A 340 -13.18 10.96 45.56
N GLU A 341 -12.03 11.60 45.79
CA GLU A 341 -11.96 12.86 46.53
C GLU A 341 -12.66 13.98 45.74
N PRO A 342 -13.43 14.86 46.39
CA PRO A 342 -14.07 16.00 45.74
C PRO A 342 -13.03 17.04 45.34
N VAL A 343 -12.97 17.32 44.03
CA VAL A 343 -12.17 18.40 43.43
C VAL A 343 -12.68 19.75 43.93
N GLN A 344 -11.84 20.49 44.68
CA GLN A 344 -12.08 21.88 45.02
C GLN A 344 -11.88 22.76 43.78
N LEU A 345 -12.95 23.44 43.35
CA LEU A 345 -12.89 24.44 42.28
C LEU A 345 -12.19 25.71 42.78
N PRO A 346 -11.26 26.30 42.00
CA PRO A 346 -10.61 27.56 42.35
C PRO A 346 -11.60 28.72 42.29
N GLY A 347 -11.64 29.51 43.37
CA GLY A 347 -12.51 30.67 43.51
C GLY A 347 -12.19 31.77 42.50
N THR A 348 -13.21 32.20 41.78
CA THR A 348 -13.17 33.36 40.87
C THR A 348 -13.12 34.65 41.67
N HIS A 349 -11.95 35.29 41.73
CA HIS A 349 -11.80 36.68 42.18
C HIS A 349 -12.23 37.62 41.04
N HIS A 350 -13.42 38.22 41.15
CA HIS A 350 -13.83 39.37 40.35
C HIS A 350 -13.19 40.64 40.93
N THR A 351 -12.20 41.20 40.25
CA THR A 351 -11.76 42.59 40.45
C THR A 351 -12.40 43.46 39.37
N ASN A 352 -13.34 44.31 39.76
CA ASN A 352 -13.87 45.35 38.88
C ASN A 352 -12.80 46.45 38.68
N PRO A 353 -12.59 46.94 37.45
CA PRO A 353 -11.74 48.10 37.22
C PRO A 353 -12.44 49.40 37.66
N PRO A 354 -11.68 50.42 38.07
CA PRO A 354 -12.22 51.74 38.40
C PRO A 354 -12.71 52.45 37.13
N LEU A 355 -13.86 53.12 37.26
CA LEU A 355 -14.38 54.08 36.29
C LEU A 355 -13.64 55.40 36.51
N ASP A 356 -12.95 55.87 35.46
CA ASP A 356 -12.52 57.27 35.27
C ASP A 356 -13.12 57.78 33.96
#